data_AF-A0A6M3L905-F1
#
_entry.id   AF-A0A6M3L905-F1
#
_cell.length_a   1.000
_cell.length_b   1.000
_cell.length_c   1.000
_cell.angle_alpha   90.00
_cell.angle_beta   90.00
_cell.angle_gamma   90.00
#
_symmetry.space_group_name_H-M   'P 1'
#
loop_
_entity.id
_entity.type
_entity.pdbx_description
1 polymer ?
#
loop_
_entity_poly.entity_id
_entity_poly.type
_entity_poly.pdbx_seq_one_letter_code
_entity_poly.pdbx_strand_id
1 'polypeptide(L)'
;MSNKILTNEIKEDEPIESSIVSATGKDSFGSTVLPNDIIRVPGQIRDGIITVDKLDEIAVQGWQFSGTFSATNNTTVAWTAGDLTLTDGTVYAIVAGDTGVMAGMTYIYFDVNTSLVALQTITIAATAVGGGKILIAVAQNVADATKDATFQAFGGSGGVGTFITADNIAADSITANEIAANTITTTEISTGLYNQIDTNLPSDENLVGYWSFDEG
;
A
#
# COMPACT_ATOMS: atom_id res chain seq x y z
N MET A 1 -44.23 -46.52 -59.46
CA MET A 1 -43.97 -45.49 -58.43
C MET A 1 -44.96 -45.70 -57.30
N SER A 2 -44.50 -46.00 -56.08
CA SER A 2 -45.29 -45.67 -54.89
C SER A 2 -44.35 -45.62 -53.68
N ASN A 3 -44.17 -44.42 -53.15
CA ASN A 3 -43.43 -44.13 -51.92
C ASN A 3 -44.27 -44.62 -50.74
N LYS A 4 -43.73 -45.57 -49.96
CA LYS A 4 -44.36 -45.97 -48.70
C LYS A 4 -43.83 -45.07 -47.58
N ILE A 5 -44.56 -43.99 -47.30
CA ILE A 5 -44.39 -43.20 -46.08
C ILE A 5 -44.84 -44.09 -44.92
N LEU A 6 -43.93 -44.41 -44.01
CA LEU A 6 -44.28 -45.03 -42.73
C LEU A 6 -44.56 -43.91 -41.73
N THR A 7 -45.85 -43.62 -41.52
CA THR A 7 -46.33 -42.84 -40.38
C THR A 7 -46.16 -43.70 -39.12
N ASN A 8 -45.26 -43.28 -38.23
CA ASN A 8 -45.24 -43.82 -36.87
C ASN A 8 -46.37 -43.15 -36.07
N GLU A 9 -47.34 -43.94 -35.66
CA GLU A 9 -48.38 -43.56 -34.71
C GLU A 9 -47.75 -43.16 -33.37
N ILE A 10 -48.03 -41.94 -32.91
CA ILE A 10 -47.72 -41.50 -31.55
C ILE A 10 -48.89 -41.96 -30.67
N LYS A 11 -48.61 -42.83 -29.70
CA LYS A 11 -49.60 -43.26 -28.70
C LYS A 11 -49.78 -42.14 -27.67
N GLU A 12 -51.01 -41.70 -27.45
CA GLU A 12 -51.37 -40.50 -26.68
C GLU A 12 -51.43 -40.65 -25.14
N ASP A 13 -50.96 -41.76 -24.55
CA ASP A 13 -51.20 -42.04 -23.11
C ASP A 13 -49.95 -42.11 -22.22
N GLU A 14 -48.83 -41.55 -22.66
CA GLU A 14 -47.66 -41.35 -21.77
C GLU A 14 -47.64 -39.89 -21.29
N PRO A 15 -47.34 -39.64 -20.00
CA PRO A 15 -47.18 -38.27 -19.51
C PRO A 15 -46.13 -37.58 -20.37
N ILE A 16 -46.47 -36.41 -20.92
CA ILE A 16 -45.51 -35.54 -21.57
C ILE A 16 -44.54 -35.13 -20.46
N GLU A 17 -43.46 -35.89 -20.29
CA GLU A 17 -42.33 -35.40 -19.53
C GLU A 17 -42.02 -34.06 -20.16
N SER A 18 -42.11 -33.02 -19.34
CA SER A 18 -41.64 -31.68 -19.68
C SER A 18 -40.26 -31.88 -20.30
N SER A 19 -40.21 -31.81 -21.63
CA SER A 19 -39.01 -31.66 -22.41
C SER A 19 -38.49 -30.27 -22.03
N ILE A 20 -37.91 -30.16 -20.83
CA ILE A 20 -36.65 -29.45 -20.72
C ILE A 20 -35.83 -30.17 -21.76
N VAL A 21 -35.71 -29.51 -22.90
CA VAL A 21 -34.82 -29.86 -23.98
C VAL A 21 -33.49 -30.13 -23.29
N SER A 22 -33.21 -31.40 -22.99
CA SER A 22 -31.84 -31.85 -22.80
C SER A 22 -31.25 -31.85 -24.21
N ALA A 23 -31.11 -30.64 -24.75
CA ALA A 23 -30.16 -30.39 -25.77
C ALA A 23 -28.83 -30.76 -25.12
N THR A 24 -28.45 -32.00 -25.38
CA THR A 24 -27.07 -32.40 -25.62
C THR A 24 -26.41 -31.58 -26.75
N GLY A 25 -27.06 -30.49 -27.21
CA GLY A 25 -26.40 -29.36 -27.80
C GLY A 25 -25.58 -28.64 -26.75
N LYS A 26 -24.27 -28.88 -26.81
CA LYS A 26 -23.27 -27.97 -26.25
C LYS A 26 -23.67 -26.54 -26.60
N ASP A 27 -23.72 -25.66 -25.61
CA ASP A 27 -23.78 -24.23 -25.89
C ASP A 27 -22.54 -23.82 -26.71
N SER A 28 -22.49 -22.57 -27.18
CA SER A 28 -21.34 -22.03 -27.92
C SER A 28 -20.01 -22.08 -27.15
N PHE A 29 -20.03 -22.47 -25.87
CA PHE A 29 -18.88 -22.65 -24.99
C PHE A 29 -18.59 -24.13 -24.65
N GLY A 30 -19.31 -25.07 -25.26
CA GLY A 30 -19.07 -26.50 -25.04
C GLY A 30 -19.69 -27.06 -23.76
N SER A 31 -20.45 -26.27 -23.00
CA SER A 31 -20.97 -26.69 -21.69
C SER A 31 -22.08 -27.72 -21.83
N THR A 32 -22.18 -28.62 -20.85
CA THR A 32 -23.27 -29.60 -20.75
C THR A 32 -24.00 -29.36 -19.45
N VAL A 33 -25.31 -29.09 -19.54
CA VAL A 33 -26.17 -28.99 -18.36
C VAL A 33 -26.49 -30.39 -17.88
N LEU A 34 -26.09 -30.72 -16.66
CA LEU A 34 -26.43 -31.96 -15.98
C LEU A 34 -27.76 -31.80 -15.21
N PRO A 35 -28.45 -32.90 -14.86
CA PRO A 35 -29.65 -32.84 -14.01
C PRO A 35 -29.37 -32.07 -12.70
N ASN A 36 -30.34 -31.29 -12.23
CA ASN A 36 -30.25 -30.35 -11.10
C ASN A 36 -29.50 -29.03 -11.37
N ASP A 37 -29.58 -28.48 -12.59
CA ASP A 37 -29.02 -27.17 -12.97
C ASP A 37 -27.49 -27.03 -12.78
N ILE A 38 -26.76 -28.14 -12.81
CA ILE A 38 -25.30 -28.13 -12.72
C ILE A 38 -24.72 -27.93 -14.13
N ILE A 39 -24.19 -26.74 -14.40
CA ILE A 39 -23.49 -26.44 -15.66
C ILE A 39 -22.06 -26.97 -15.58
N ARG A 40 -21.74 -27.99 -16.37
CA ARG A 40 -20.37 -28.49 -16.53
C ARG A 40 -19.74 -27.82 -17.75
N VAL A 41 -18.86 -26.85 -17.52
CA VAL A 41 -18.03 -26.23 -18.57
C VAL A 41 -16.75 -27.08 -18.74
N PRO A 42 -16.59 -27.84 -19.84
CA PRO A 42 -15.40 -28.67 -20.02
C PRO A 42 -14.15 -27.79 -20.13
N GLY A 43 -13.24 -27.93 -19.16
CA GLY A 43 -11.92 -27.28 -19.17
C GLY A 43 -11.65 -26.28 -18.04
N GLN A 44 -12.64 -25.88 -17.25
CA GLN A 44 -12.45 -24.90 -16.16
C GLN A 44 -12.80 -25.43 -14.76
N ILE A 45 -13.51 -26.56 -14.67
CA ILE A 45 -13.85 -27.16 -13.37
C ILE A 45 -13.48 -28.64 -13.44
N ARG A 46 -12.25 -28.96 -13.02
CA ARG A 46 -11.89 -30.33 -12.64
C ARG A 46 -12.09 -30.43 -11.13
N ASP A 47 -13.05 -31.27 -10.74
CA ASP A 47 -13.18 -31.81 -9.39
C ASP A 47 -13.65 -30.86 -8.27
N GLY A 48 -14.65 -30.00 -8.54
CA GLY A 48 -15.24 -29.13 -7.50
C GLY A 48 -14.30 -28.07 -6.93
N ILE A 49 -13.05 -28.05 -7.38
CA ILE A 49 -12.04 -27.05 -7.09
C ILE A 49 -12.10 -26.05 -8.24
N ILE A 50 -12.59 -24.85 -7.93
CA ILE A 50 -12.30 -23.69 -8.77
C ILE A 50 -10.84 -23.37 -8.48
N THR A 51 -9.93 -23.73 -9.39
CA THR A 51 -8.55 -23.26 -9.30
C THR A 51 -8.57 -21.78 -9.65
N VAL A 52 -8.76 -20.94 -8.63
CA VAL A 52 -8.62 -19.50 -8.81
C VAL A 52 -7.16 -19.17 -8.58
N ASP A 53 -6.31 -19.53 -9.54
CA ASP A 53 -4.84 -19.29 -9.49
C ASP A 53 -4.48 -17.83 -9.17
N LYS A 54 -5.41 -16.90 -9.40
CA LYS A 54 -5.24 -15.47 -9.10
C LYS A 54 -5.69 -15.03 -7.70
N LEU A 55 -6.49 -15.82 -6.98
CA LEU A 55 -6.92 -15.49 -5.61
C LEU A 55 -5.95 -16.04 -4.55
N ASP A 56 -5.20 -17.10 -4.88
CA ASP A 56 -4.15 -17.64 -4.00
C ASP A 56 -2.84 -16.84 -4.12
N GLU A 57 -2.78 -15.88 -5.03
CA GLU A 57 -1.61 -15.03 -5.23
C GLU A 57 -1.33 -14.20 -3.97
N ILE A 58 -0.17 -14.41 -3.36
CA ILE A 58 0.23 -13.77 -2.09
C ILE A 58 0.17 -12.25 -2.15
N ALA A 59 0.39 -11.65 -3.33
CA ALA A 59 0.31 -10.21 -3.55
C ALA A 59 -1.11 -9.63 -3.37
N VAL A 60 -2.16 -10.45 -3.46
CA VAL A 60 -3.56 -10.04 -3.27
C VAL A 60 -4.16 -10.54 -1.95
N GLN A 61 -3.45 -11.38 -1.21
CA GLN A 61 -3.86 -11.82 0.11
C GLN A 61 -3.69 -10.70 1.14
N GLY A 62 -4.50 -10.73 2.19
CA GLY A 62 -4.22 -9.94 3.38
C GLY A 62 -2.92 -10.44 4.02
N TRP A 63 -2.08 -9.51 4.47
CA TRP A 63 -0.83 -9.83 5.14
C TRP A 63 -0.58 -8.85 6.28
N GLN A 64 0.14 -9.30 7.29
CA GLN A 64 0.60 -8.48 8.39
C GLN A 64 2.06 -8.80 8.68
N PHE A 65 2.89 -7.77 8.74
CA PHE A 65 4.23 -7.87 9.28
C PHE A 65 4.25 -7.32 10.71
N SER A 66 5.01 -7.92 11.63
CA SER A 66 5.11 -7.44 13.03
C SER A 66 6.39 -6.68 13.35
N GLY A 67 7.37 -6.68 12.45
CA GLY A 67 8.61 -5.90 12.62
C GLY A 67 8.35 -4.40 12.58
N THR A 68 9.27 -3.63 13.19
CA THR A 68 9.21 -2.17 13.23
C THR A 68 10.23 -1.56 12.28
N PHE A 69 9.79 -0.66 11.40
CA PHE A 69 10.67 0.13 10.54
C PHE A 69 11.14 1.41 11.22
N SER A 70 12.39 1.80 11.00
CA SER A 70 12.97 3.06 11.49
C SER A 70 14.11 3.54 10.60
N ALA A 71 14.22 4.85 10.40
CA ALA A 71 15.39 5.43 9.76
C ALA A 71 16.55 5.45 10.75
N THR A 72 17.73 5.00 10.31
CA THR A 72 18.95 5.01 11.14
C THR A 72 19.84 6.20 10.84
N ASN A 73 19.77 6.71 9.60
CA ASN A 73 20.46 7.90 9.13
C ASN A 73 19.80 8.39 7.82
N ASN A 74 20.40 9.39 7.17
CA ASN A 74 19.92 9.98 5.92
C ASN A 74 19.89 9.03 4.70
N THR A 75 20.53 7.87 4.77
CA THR A 75 20.65 6.90 3.66
C THR A 75 20.20 5.48 3.99
N THR A 76 19.74 5.21 5.22
CA THR A 76 19.47 3.84 5.66
C THR A 76 18.19 3.76 6.48
N VAL A 77 17.33 2.82 6.10
CA VAL A 77 16.15 2.41 6.86
C VAL A 77 16.34 0.97 7.31
N ALA A 78 16.18 0.74 8.61
CA ALA A 78 16.31 -0.57 9.25
C ALA A 78 14.93 -1.09 9.67
N TRP A 79 14.81 -2.41 9.80
CA TRP A 79 13.67 -3.08 10.41
C TRP A 79 14.11 -4.08 11.47
N THR A 80 13.29 -4.21 12.52
CA THR A 80 13.48 -5.26 13.51
C THR A 80 13.04 -6.62 12.98
N ALA A 81 13.46 -7.69 13.65
CA ALA A 81 12.89 -9.00 13.41
C ALA A 81 11.38 -8.99 13.68
N GLY A 82 10.65 -9.86 12.98
CA GLY A 82 9.20 -10.00 13.10
C GLY A 82 8.67 -11.10 12.20
N ASP A 83 7.38 -11.35 12.34
CA ASP A 83 6.66 -12.38 11.59
C ASP A 83 5.88 -11.71 10.47
N LEU A 84 6.00 -12.24 9.25
CA LEU A 84 5.07 -11.98 8.16
C LEU A 84 4.01 -13.08 8.15
N THR A 85 2.79 -12.73 8.51
CA THR A 85 1.65 -13.63 8.58
C THR A 85 0.70 -13.35 7.42
N LEU A 86 0.33 -14.40 6.69
CA LEU A 86 -0.65 -14.34 5.61
C LEU A 86 -2.05 -14.73 6.11
N THR A 87 -3.08 -14.39 5.34
CA THR A 87 -4.48 -14.77 5.66
C THR A 87 -4.69 -16.29 5.72
N ASP A 88 -3.89 -17.08 5.01
CA ASP A 88 -3.95 -18.55 5.06
C ASP A 88 -3.33 -19.16 6.35
N GLY A 89 -2.74 -18.31 7.21
CA GLY A 89 -2.08 -18.72 8.45
C GLY A 89 -0.61 -19.09 8.30
N THR A 90 -0.05 -19.05 7.09
CA THR A 90 1.39 -19.21 6.86
C THR A 90 2.15 -18.07 7.51
N VAL A 91 3.24 -18.41 8.20
CA VAL A 91 4.10 -17.46 8.91
C VAL A 91 5.54 -17.58 8.41
N TYR A 92 6.13 -16.45 8.06
CA TYR A 92 7.55 -16.33 7.73
C TYR A 92 8.25 -15.53 8.83
N ALA A 93 9.21 -16.16 9.51
CA ALA A 93 10.02 -15.52 10.55
C ALA A 93 11.15 -14.71 9.88
N ILE A 94 10.98 -13.40 9.82
CA ILE A 94 11.92 -12.49 9.17
C ILE A 94 12.87 -11.92 10.22
N VAL A 95 14.18 -12.02 9.94
CA VAL A 95 15.22 -11.45 10.79
C VAL A 95 15.36 -9.94 10.57
N ALA A 96 15.98 -9.26 11.54
CA ALA A 96 16.30 -7.85 11.41
C ALA A 96 17.25 -7.59 10.23
N GLY A 97 17.09 -6.43 9.59
CA GLY A 97 17.89 -6.03 8.43
C GLY A 97 17.74 -4.55 8.11
N ASP A 98 18.38 -4.12 7.03
CA ASP A 98 18.33 -2.73 6.56
C ASP A 98 18.45 -2.64 5.03
N THR A 99 18.22 -1.44 4.51
CA THR A 99 18.31 -1.12 3.08
C THR A 99 19.74 -1.08 2.53
N GLY A 100 20.76 -1.18 3.39
CA GLY A 100 22.09 -0.70 3.10
C GLY A 100 22.12 0.83 2.86
N VAL A 101 23.17 1.29 2.19
CA VAL A 101 23.31 2.68 1.75
C VAL A 101 22.46 2.90 0.50
N MET A 102 21.36 3.65 0.64
CA MET A 102 20.48 4.00 -0.46
C MET A 102 21.04 5.18 -1.27
N ALA A 103 21.00 5.05 -2.60
CA ALA A 103 21.31 6.14 -3.54
C ALA A 103 20.04 6.76 -4.16
N GLY A 104 18.86 6.22 -3.85
CA GLY A 104 17.57 6.64 -4.38
C GLY A 104 16.42 5.84 -3.77
N MET A 105 15.26 5.87 -4.43
CA MET A 105 14.09 5.08 -4.06
C MET A 105 14.46 3.60 -3.98
N THR A 106 14.20 3.00 -2.84
CA THR A 106 14.47 1.60 -2.53
C THR A 106 13.19 0.93 -2.06
N TYR A 107 12.85 -0.17 -2.70
CA TYR A 107 11.67 -0.98 -2.42
C TYR A 107 12.09 -2.16 -1.55
N ILE A 108 11.41 -2.32 -0.41
CA ILE A 108 11.60 -3.42 0.53
C ILE A 108 10.43 -4.37 0.34
N TYR A 109 10.71 -5.62 -0.02
CA TYR A 109 9.70 -6.58 -0.40
C TYR A 109 10.00 -7.98 0.12
N PHE A 110 8.95 -8.78 0.24
CA PHE A 110 9.01 -10.21 0.47
C PHE A 110 8.87 -10.94 -0.87
N ASP A 111 9.68 -11.96 -1.11
CA ASP A 111 9.57 -12.89 -2.24
C ASP A 111 9.52 -14.32 -1.70
N VAL A 112 8.44 -15.06 -1.96
CA VAL A 112 8.25 -16.42 -1.43
C VAL A 112 9.40 -17.38 -1.74
N ASN A 113 10.13 -17.16 -2.83
CA ASN A 113 11.23 -18.04 -3.25
C ASN A 113 12.57 -17.66 -2.61
N THR A 114 12.72 -16.42 -2.15
CA THR A 114 14.01 -15.86 -1.70
C THR A 114 13.98 -15.42 -0.23
N SER A 115 12.86 -14.86 0.22
CA SER A 115 12.65 -14.29 1.56
C SER A 115 12.30 -15.32 2.63
N LEU A 116 13.00 -16.45 2.69
CA LEU A 116 12.74 -17.46 3.72
C LEU A 116 13.01 -16.93 5.14
N VAL A 117 14.00 -16.04 5.28
CA VAL A 117 14.39 -15.45 6.58
C VAL A 117 14.63 -13.95 6.51
N ALA A 118 14.63 -13.31 5.33
CA ALA A 118 15.01 -11.90 5.17
C ALA A 118 14.23 -11.20 4.06
N LEU A 119 13.90 -9.93 4.27
CA LEU A 119 13.33 -9.07 3.22
C LEU A 119 14.38 -8.77 2.15
N GLN A 120 13.91 -8.52 0.95
CA GLN A 120 14.72 -8.13 -0.21
C GLN A 120 14.62 -6.63 -0.44
N THR A 121 15.66 -6.08 -1.08
CA THR A 121 15.75 -4.65 -1.41
C THR A 121 16.07 -4.49 -2.88
N ILE A 122 15.38 -3.58 -3.58
CA ILE A 122 15.64 -3.29 -4.99
C ILE A 122 15.31 -1.84 -5.33
N THR A 123 15.85 -1.31 -6.42
CA THR A 123 15.58 0.07 -6.89
C THR A 123 14.55 0.13 -8.04
N ILE A 124 14.07 -1.02 -8.51
CA ILE A 124 13.14 -1.13 -9.63
C ILE A 124 11.76 -1.53 -9.08
N ALA A 125 10.77 -0.64 -9.22
CA ALA A 125 9.43 -0.87 -8.70
C ALA A 125 8.78 -2.15 -9.28
N ALA A 126 8.90 -2.36 -10.59
CA ALA A 126 8.26 -3.46 -11.30
C ALA A 126 8.74 -4.85 -10.86
N THR A 127 9.91 -4.94 -10.22
CA THR A 127 10.45 -6.21 -9.72
C THR A 127 10.08 -6.49 -8.27
N ALA A 128 9.68 -5.45 -7.51
CA ALA A 128 9.31 -5.54 -6.09
C ALA A 128 7.86 -5.99 -5.85
N VAL A 129 7.04 -6.03 -6.91
CA VAL A 129 5.64 -6.48 -6.88
C VAL A 129 5.40 -7.53 -7.97
N GLY A 130 4.31 -8.29 -7.83
CA GLY A 130 3.91 -9.33 -8.79
C GLY A 130 3.88 -10.71 -8.16
N GLY A 131 3.87 -11.74 -9.00
CA GLY A 131 3.69 -13.12 -8.56
C GLY A 131 4.69 -13.55 -7.48
N GLY A 132 4.17 -14.07 -6.37
CA GLY A 132 4.94 -14.54 -5.22
C GLY A 132 5.55 -13.44 -4.36
N LYS A 133 5.17 -12.16 -4.56
CA LYS A 133 5.81 -11.02 -3.89
C LYS A 133 4.84 -10.10 -3.19
N ILE A 134 5.28 -9.55 -2.06
CA ILE A 134 4.57 -8.52 -1.31
C ILE A 134 5.49 -7.31 -1.14
N LEU A 135 5.01 -6.12 -1.52
CA LEU A 135 5.68 -4.88 -1.17
C LEU A 135 5.44 -4.55 0.31
N ILE A 136 6.50 -4.50 1.10
CA ILE A 136 6.42 -4.26 2.55
C ILE A 136 6.60 -2.77 2.85
N ALA A 137 7.58 -2.12 2.21
CA ALA A 137 7.83 -0.69 2.40
C ALA A 137 8.53 -0.05 1.19
N VAL A 138 8.44 1.26 1.08
CA VAL A 138 9.31 2.09 0.22
C VAL A 138 10.12 3.02 1.10
N ALA A 139 11.42 3.14 0.80
CA ALA A 139 12.35 4.02 1.48
C ALA A 139 13.08 4.92 0.47
N GLN A 140 13.48 6.11 0.91
CA GLN A 140 14.17 7.11 0.10
C GLN A 140 15.25 7.80 0.93
N ASN A 141 16.45 7.90 0.37
CA ASN A 141 17.51 8.69 1.00
C ASN A 141 17.21 10.19 0.93
N VAL A 142 17.76 10.93 1.88
CA VAL A 142 17.75 12.39 1.93
C VAL A 142 19.19 12.88 1.74
N ALA A 143 19.36 13.87 0.84
CA ALA A 143 20.69 14.39 0.50
C ALA A 143 21.37 15.10 1.67
N ASP A 144 20.58 15.72 2.55
CA ASP A 144 21.04 16.37 3.77
C ASP A 144 21.36 15.32 4.85
N ALA A 145 22.63 15.23 5.23
CA ALA A 145 23.10 14.27 6.23
C ALA A 145 22.62 14.55 7.66
N THR A 146 22.03 15.71 7.93
CA THR A 146 21.45 16.06 9.23
C THR A 146 20.01 15.59 9.40
N LYS A 147 19.40 15.09 8.32
CA LYS A 147 18.03 14.56 8.31
C LYS A 147 18.04 13.03 8.24
N ASP A 148 16.94 12.43 8.63
CA ASP A 148 16.74 10.99 8.47
C ASP A 148 16.19 10.65 7.08
N ALA A 149 16.44 9.41 6.63
CA ALA A 149 15.77 8.85 5.45
C ALA A 149 14.25 8.79 5.67
N THR A 150 13.48 8.90 4.59
CA THR A 150 12.02 8.80 4.65
C THR A 150 11.56 7.41 4.23
N PHE A 151 10.45 6.95 4.80
CA PHE A 151 9.87 5.67 4.40
C PHE A 151 8.36 5.61 4.62
N GLN A 152 7.72 4.69 3.91
CA GLN A 152 6.35 4.29 4.12
C GLN A 152 6.29 2.76 4.21
N ALA A 153 5.93 2.23 5.38
CA ALA A 153 5.62 0.82 5.55
C ALA A 153 4.12 0.58 5.30
N PHE A 154 3.80 -0.48 4.54
CA PHE A 154 2.42 -0.89 4.24
C PHE A 154 1.92 -2.00 5.18
N GLY A 155 2.82 -2.55 6.00
CA GLY A 155 2.54 -3.44 7.12
C GLY A 155 3.73 -3.47 8.06
N GLY A 156 3.51 -3.82 9.33
CA GLY A 156 4.49 -3.57 10.39
C GLY A 156 4.04 -2.48 11.36
N SER A 157 4.75 -2.42 12.49
CA SER A 157 4.80 -1.23 13.33
C SER A 157 5.81 -0.23 12.71
N GLY A 158 5.71 1.05 13.02
CA GLY A 158 6.60 2.09 12.47
C GLY A 158 6.02 2.94 11.33
N GLY A 159 4.92 2.51 10.71
CA GLY A 159 4.05 3.36 9.87
C GLY A 159 4.78 4.15 8.77
N VAL A 160 4.39 5.42 8.62
CA VAL A 160 5.05 6.38 7.73
C VAL A 160 6.13 7.11 8.52
N GLY A 161 7.40 6.80 8.27
CA GLY A 161 8.56 7.52 8.81
C GLY A 161 8.84 8.83 8.09
N THR A 162 7.79 9.53 7.69
CA THR A 162 7.89 10.89 7.13
C THR A 162 7.67 11.86 8.27
N PHE A 163 8.74 12.52 8.68
CA PHE A 163 8.62 13.72 9.50
C PHE A 163 7.94 14.81 8.66
N ILE A 164 6.93 15.51 9.20
CA ILE A 164 6.44 16.75 8.59
C ILE A 164 7.54 17.79 8.80
N THR A 165 8.42 17.93 7.81
CA THR A 165 9.48 18.94 7.78
C THR A 165 8.99 20.24 7.17
N ALA A 166 9.77 21.31 7.29
CA ALA A 166 9.47 22.59 6.63
C ALA A 166 9.25 22.42 5.12
N ASP A 167 9.99 21.51 4.47
CA ASP A 167 9.89 21.23 3.04
C ASP A 167 8.54 20.57 2.66
N ASN A 168 7.83 19.97 3.62
CA ASN A 168 6.52 19.37 3.41
C ASN A 168 5.36 20.36 3.52
N ILE A 169 5.63 21.59 4.00
CA ILE A 169 4.61 22.61 4.21
C ILE A 169 4.69 23.60 3.05
N ALA A 170 3.72 23.55 2.14
CA ALA A 170 3.64 24.54 1.07
C ALA A 170 3.34 25.93 1.67
N ALA A 171 3.79 26.99 0.99
CA ALA A 171 3.47 28.36 1.38
C ALA A 171 1.95 28.53 1.58
N ASP A 172 1.58 29.26 2.64
CA ASP A 172 0.18 29.50 3.04
C ASP A 172 -0.64 28.25 3.39
N SER A 173 -0.02 27.07 3.56
CA SER A 173 -0.73 25.85 4.00
C SER A 173 -1.22 25.94 5.44
N ILE A 174 -0.56 26.76 6.27
CA ILE A 174 -0.93 27.04 7.65
C ILE A 174 -1.07 28.56 7.76
N THR A 175 -2.30 29.06 7.90
CA THR A 175 -2.59 30.46 8.19
C THR A 175 -2.83 30.65 9.68
N ALA A 176 -2.97 31.90 10.12
CA ALA A 176 -3.25 32.22 11.51
C ALA A 176 -4.58 31.60 12.01
N ASN A 177 -5.54 31.35 11.13
CA ASN A 177 -6.85 30.80 11.51
C ASN A 177 -6.78 29.32 11.89
N GLU A 178 -5.80 28.57 11.37
CA GLU A 178 -5.61 27.15 11.71
C GLU A 178 -4.81 26.96 13.01
N ILE A 179 -4.19 28.02 13.53
CA ILE A 179 -3.39 27.97 14.75
C ILE A 179 -4.28 28.35 15.95
N ALA A 180 -4.67 27.34 16.73
CA ALA A 180 -5.41 27.60 17.97
C ALA A 180 -4.55 28.44 18.94
N ALA A 181 -5.21 29.27 19.75
CA ALA A 181 -4.54 30.09 20.75
C ALA A 181 -3.67 29.22 21.68
N ASN A 182 -2.47 29.71 22.02
CA ASN A 182 -1.45 29.03 22.83
C ASN A 182 -0.83 27.76 22.22
N THR A 183 -1.06 27.45 20.93
CA THR A 183 -0.39 26.33 20.25
C THR A 183 1.12 26.56 20.10
N ILE A 184 1.53 27.82 19.91
CA ILE A 184 2.93 28.23 19.84
C ILE A 184 3.21 29.07 21.09
N THR A 185 4.06 28.59 21.99
CA THR A 185 4.47 29.32 23.20
C THR A 185 5.78 30.06 22.94
N THR A 186 6.16 30.92 23.89
CA THR A 186 7.44 31.63 23.84
C THR A 186 8.66 30.70 23.83
N THR A 187 8.50 29.44 24.27
CA THR A 187 9.58 28.44 24.25
C THR A 187 9.81 27.88 22.85
N GLU A 188 8.75 27.67 22.06
CA GLU A 188 8.89 27.23 20.65
C GLU A 188 9.40 28.35 19.74
N ILE A 189 9.22 29.63 20.08
CA ILE A 189 9.75 30.80 19.34
C ILE A 189 11.22 31.06 19.70
N SER A 190 12.01 30.00 19.88
CA SER A 190 13.42 30.13 20.22
C SER A 190 14.28 30.15 18.95
N THR A 191 15.10 31.20 18.82
CA THR A 191 16.36 31.32 18.03
C THR A 191 16.43 32.11 16.72
N GLY A 192 15.33 32.56 16.09
CA GLY A 192 15.41 33.29 14.81
C GLY A 192 15.13 34.80 14.85
N LEU A 193 14.04 35.19 15.50
CA LEU A 193 13.47 36.55 15.35
C LEU A 193 13.89 37.56 16.41
N TYR A 194 14.33 37.10 17.60
CA TYR A 194 14.58 38.01 18.73
C TYR A 194 15.71 39.01 18.43
N ASN A 195 16.67 38.64 17.58
CA ASN A 195 17.80 39.49 17.24
C ASN A 195 17.47 40.70 16.34
N GLN A 196 16.31 40.78 15.68
CA GLN A 196 16.00 41.93 14.83
C GLN A 196 15.26 43.07 15.54
N ILE A 197 14.57 42.75 16.64
CA ILE A 197 13.79 43.75 17.39
C ILE A 197 14.70 44.52 18.36
N ASP A 198 15.75 43.89 18.90
CA ASP A 198 16.64 44.52 19.88
C ASP A 198 17.78 45.33 19.22
N THR A 199 18.26 44.95 18.03
CA THR A 199 19.41 45.65 17.40
C THR A 199 19.05 46.96 16.70
N ASN A 200 17.77 47.24 16.46
CA ASN A 200 17.31 48.46 15.79
C ASN A 200 16.73 49.51 16.75
N LEU A 201 16.63 49.18 18.04
CA LEU A 201 16.39 50.19 19.05
C LEU A 201 17.74 50.84 19.37
N PRO A 202 17.88 52.17 19.25
CA PRO A 202 19.04 52.84 19.80
C PRO A 202 19.15 52.45 21.28
N SER A 203 20.37 52.21 21.76
CA SER A 203 20.61 52.05 23.20
C SER A 203 19.93 53.21 23.95
N ASP A 204 19.40 52.92 25.13
CA ASP A 204 18.73 53.89 26.01
C ASP A 204 19.52 55.21 26.18
N GLU A 205 20.84 55.14 26.10
CA GLU A 205 21.76 56.29 26.10
C GLU A 205 21.59 57.28 24.93
N ASN A 206 21.00 56.87 23.80
CA ASN A 206 20.85 57.69 22.59
C ASN A 206 19.40 58.17 22.34
N LEU A 207 18.45 57.80 23.21
CA LEU A 207 17.06 58.28 23.15
C LEU A 207 16.92 59.73 23.65
N VAL A 208 17.83 60.19 24.51
CA VAL A 208 17.75 61.51 25.15
C VAL A 208 18.00 62.68 24.18
N GLY A 209 18.68 62.43 23.05
CA GLY A 209 18.99 63.46 22.04
C GLY A 209 17.86 63.76 21.03
N TYR A 210 16.84 62.91 20.95
CA TYR A 210 15.73 63.06 19.98
C TYR A 210 14.49 63.73 20.55
N TRP A 211 14.42 63.86 21.88
CA TRP A 211 13.35 64.55 22.57
C TRP A 211 13.79 66.00 22.83
N SER A 212 14.01 66.79 21.78
CA SER A 212 14.02 68.23 21.95
C SER A 212 12.60 68.66 22.28
N PHE A 213 12.30 68.85 23.55
CA PHE A 213 11.12 69.61 23.94
C PHE A 213 11.36 71.03 23.46
N ASP A 214 10.59 71.45 22.46
CA ASP A 214 10.50 72.84 22.05
C ASP A 214 9.88 73.61 23.23
N GLU A 215 10.72 74.20 24.08
CA GLU A 215 10.28 75.08 25.16
C GLU A 215 9.91 76.44 24.56
N GLY A 216 8.71 76.48 23.95
CA GLY A 216 8.02 77.71 23.58
C GLY A 216 7.49 78.47 24.78
#